data_AF-A0A832WLS4-F1
#
_entry.id   AF-A0A832WLS4-F1
#
_cell.length_a   1.000
_cell.length_b   1.000
_cell.length_c   1.000
_cell.angle_alpha   90.00
_cell.angle_beta   90.00
_cell.angle_gamma   90.00
#
_symmetry.space_group_name_H-M   'P 1'
#
loop_
_entity.id
_entity.type
_entity.pdbx_description
1 polymer ?
#
loop_
_entity_poly.entity_id
_entity_poly.type
_entity_poly.pdbx_seq_one_letter_code
_entity_poly.pdbx_strand_id
1 'polypeptide(L)'
;MTSDTGELQTYEDVEPREQQECETDADCVPLPTCHPRTCINKKYTSFYERPEACTEMFDCSAAYDASACECVGSRCTNMNLGDKGCADQGESAE
;
A
#
# COMPACT_ATOMS: atom_id res chain seq x y z
N MET A 1 -30.33 25.24 29.19
CA MET A 1 -30.29 23.80 29.53
C MET A 1 -29.44 23.15 28.47
N THR A 2 -28.36 22.53 28.94
CA THR A 2 -27.25 21.93 28.21
C THR A 2 -27.65 20.60 27.58
N SER A 3 -27.25 20.40 26.32
CA SER A 3 -26.92 19.12 25.66
C SER A 3 -26.20 19.56 24.38
N ASP A 4 -24.88 19.65 24.23
CA ASP A 4 -23.83 18.65 24.50
C ASP A 4 -24.24 17.23 24.12
N THR A 5 -24.47 17.04 22.83
CA THR A 5 -24.29 15.74 22.18
C THR A 5 -23.02 15.85 21.36
N GLY A 6 -21.89 15.45 21.95
CA GLY A 6 -20.66 15.24 21.22
C GLY A 6 -20.92 14.31 20.05
N GLU A 7 -20.97 14.89 18.84
CA GLU A 7 -20.85 14.14 17.60
C GLU A 7 -19.46 13.51 17.60
N LEU A 8 -19.43 12.21 17.82
CA LEU A 8 -18.31 11.36 17.45
C LEU A 8 -18.14 11.56 15.94
N GLN A 9 -17.15 12.37 15.56
CA GLN A 9 -16.73 12.48 14.16
C GLN A 9 -16.29 11.08 13.73
N THR A 10 -17.16 10.39 13.01
CA THR A 10 -16.84 9.11 12.38
C THR A 10 -15.78 9.41 11.34
N TYR A 11 -14.57 8.91 11.59
CA TYR A 11 -13.42 8.90 10.69
C TYR A 11 -13.91 8.79 9.24
N GLU A 12 -13.65 9.83 8.47
CA GLU A 12 -14.13 9.95 7.10
C GLU A 12 -13.65 8.74 6.29
N ASP A 13 -14.64 8.04 5.74
CA ASP A 13 -14.51 6.90 4.84
C ASP A 13 -13.91 7.41 3.52
N VAL A 14 -12.58 7.64 3.50
CA VAL A 14 -11.88 7.95 2.26
C VAL A 14 -12.04 6.74 1.35
N GLU A 15 -12.78 6.89 0.26
CA GLU A 15 -13.13 5.77 -0.60
C GLU A 15 -11.84 5.06 -1.05
N PRO A 16 -11.77 3.71 -1.02
CA PRO A 16 -10.57 2.95 -1.35
C PRO A 16 -9.98 3.26 -2.74
N ARG A 17 -10.78 3.89 -3.62
CA ARG A 17 -10.36 4.36 -4.94
C ARG A 17 -9.51 5.62 -4.88
N GLU A 18 -9.89 6.61 -4.07
CA GLU A 18 -9.15 7.88 -3.95
C GLU A 18 -7.75 7.62 -3.40
N GLN A 19 -7.63 6.63 -2.52
CA GLN A 19 -6.37 6.22 -1.92
C GLN A 19 -5.35 5.64 -2.90
N GLN A 20 -5.78 5.25 -4.09
CA GLN A 20 -4.91 4.72 -5.14
C GLN A 20 -4.60 5.75 -6.24
N GLU A 21 -5.27 6.90 -6.28
CA GLU A 21 -5.10 7.86 -7.36
C GLU A 21 -3.69 8.46 -7.36
N CYS A 22 -3.03 8.49 -8.51
CA CYS A 22 -1.67 8.99 -8.65
C CYS A 22 -1.49 9.77 -9.95
N GLU A 23 -0.48 10.64 -9.99
CA GLU A 23 -0.04 11.33 -11.20
C GLU A 23 1.30 10.77 -11.70
N THR A 24 2.16 10.36 -10.78
CA THR A 24 3.50 9.83 -11.05
C THR A 24 3.83 8.63 -10.18
N ASP A 25 4.83 7.82 -10.58
CA ASP A 25 5.31 6.69 -9.77
C ASP A 25 5.78 7.14 -8.38
N ALA A 26 6.34 8.35 -8.29
CA ALA A 26 6.77 8.96 -7.04
C ALA A 26 5.61 9.26 -6.08
N ASP A 27 4.36 9.17 -6.54
CA ASP A 27 3.18 9.26 -5.67
C ASP A 27 2.78 7.92 -5.10
N CYS A 28 3.28 6.81 -5.65
CA CYS A 28 2.89 5.47 -5.23
C CYS A 28 3.89 4.86 -4.25
N VAL A 29 3.36 4.33 -3.16
CA VAL A 29 4.13 3.64 -2.13
C VAL A 29 3.38 2.42 -1.65
N PRO A 30 4.06 1.42 -1.06
CA PRO A 30 3.38 0.29 -0.47
C PRO A 30 2.43 0.71 0.65
N LEU A 31 1.30 0.02 0.76
CA LEU A 31 0.44 0.12 1.92
C LEU A 31 1.27 -0.18 3.19
N PRO A 32 1.25 0.64 4.26
CA PRO A 32 2.09 0.43 5.46
C PRO A 32 1.74 -0.82 6.31
N THR A 33 1.92 -2.01 5.74
CA THR A 33 1.68 -3.33 6.34
C THR A 33 2.91 -4.21 6.14
N CYS A 34 2.94 -5.40 6.76
CA CYS A 34 4.12 -6.27 6.73
C CYS A 34 4.47 -6.84 5.36
N HIS A 35 3.46 -7.26 4.60
CA HIS A 35 3.62 -7.89 3.28
C HIS A 35 2.61 -7.26 2.31
N PRO A 36 2.82 -5.99 1.95
CA PRO A 36 1.80 -5.20 1.26
C PRO A 36 1.63 -5.68 -0.16
N ARG A 37 0.46 -6.23 -0.46
CA ARG A 37 0.07 -6.59 -1.85
C ARG A 37 -0.57 -5.43 -2.59
N THR A 38 -0.70 -4.28 -1.94
CA THR A 38 -1.39 -3.09 -2.42
C THR A 38 -0.46 -1.89 -2.32
N CYS A 39 -0.51 -1.04 -3.35
CA CYS A 39 0.11 0.27 -3.37
C CYS A 39 -0.95 1.34 -3.17
N ILE A 40 -0.59 2.43 -2.49
CA ILE A 40 -1.44 3.59 -2.23
C ILE A 40 -0.70 4.86 -2.63
N ASN A 41 -1.43 5.96 -2.76
CA ASN A 41 -0.81 7.27 -2.86
C ASN A 41 -0.16 7.65 -1.53
N LYS A 42 1.09 8.11 -1.57
CA LYS A 42 1.89 8.53 -0.42
C LYS A 42 1.18 9.52 0.49
N LYS A 43 0.28 10.36 -0.05
CA LYS A 43 -0.49 11.34 0.72
C LYS A 43 -1.38 10.69 1.78
N TYR A 44 -1.77 9.43 1.57
CA TYR A 44 -2.60 8.67 2.51
C TYR A 44 -1.81 7.79 3.48
N THR A 45 -0.48 7.71 3.38
CA THR A 45 0.34 6.86 4.27
C THR A 45 0.14 7.18 5.74
N SER A 46 -0.06 8.46 6.09
CA SER A 46 -0.30 8.91 7.46
C SER A 46 -1.60 8.39 8.09
N PHE A 47 -2.53 7.86 7.29
CA PHE A 47 -3.76 7.24 7.79
C PHE A 47 -3.59 5.78 8.18
N TYR A 48 -2.38 5.22 8.01
CA TYR A 48 -2.08 3.84 8.31
C TYR A 48 -1.04 3.72 9.41
N GLU A 49 -1.33 2.89 10.40
CA GLU A 49 -0.34 2.50 11.40
C GLU A 49 0.47 1.32 10.88
N ARG A 50 1.78 1.52 10.75
CA ARG A 50 2.69 0.42 10.43
C ARG A 50 2.90 -0.44 11.68
N PRO A 51 2.69 -1.77 11.60
CA PRO A 51 2.96 -2.65 12.73
C PRO A 51 4.44 -2.59 13.15
N GLU A 52 4.69 -2.66 14.45
CA GLU A 52 6.06 -2.62 15.02
C GLU A 52 6.85 -3.91 14.73
N ALA A 53 6.14 -5.02 14.51
CA ALA A 53 6.73 -6.33 14.23
C ALA A 53 5.97 -7.04 13.12
N CYS A 54 6.72 -7.77 12.30
CA CYS A 54 6.23 -8.58 11.20
C CYS A 54 6.83 -9.96 11.27
N THR A 55 6.11 -10.97 10.78
CA THR A 55 6.68 -12.32 10.61
C THR A 55 7.79 -12.30 9.58
N GLU A 56 8.84 -13.11 9.77
CA GLU A 56 9.98 -13.23 8.83
C GLU A 56 9.63 -13.95 7.51
N MET A 57 8.35 -14.16 7.21
CA MET A 57 7.91 -14.83 5.99
C MET A 57 8.03 -13.89 4.79
N PHE A 58 8.81 -14.28 3.79
CA PHE A 58 8.89 -13.52 2.54
C PHE A 58 7.74 -13.91 1.59
N ASP A 59 7.03 -12.90 1.09
CA ASP A 59 5.97 -13.00 0.09
C ASP A 59 6.42 -12.35 -1.23
N CYS A 60 6.59 -13.16 -2.28
CA CYS A 60 7.00 -12.74 -3.62
C CYS A 60 6.02 -11.76 -4.29
N SER A 61 4.77 -11.74 -3.86
CA SER A 61 3.75 -10.85 -4.39
C SER A 61 3.66 -9.50 -3.65
N ALA A 62 4.49 -9.29 -2.62
CA ALA A 62 4.47 -8.06 -1.84
C ALA A 62 5.36 -6.96 -2.43
N ALA A 63 4.92 -5.71 -2.30
CA ALA A 63 5.66 -4.50 -2.64
C ALA A 63 6.45 -4.01 -1.42
N TYR A 64 7.60 -4.60 -1.08
CA TYR A 64 8.34 -4.21 0.13
C TYR A 64 8.87 -2.78 0.12
N ASP A 65 8.97 -2.18 -1.06
CA ASP A 65 9.49 -0.83 -1.25
C ASP A 65 8.76 -0.11 -2.41
N ALA A 66 9.02 1.19 -2.54
CA ALA A 66 8.37 2.04 -3.53
C ALA A 66 8.70 1.66 -4.98
N SER A 67 9.80 0.96 -5.26
CA SER A 67 10.14 0.55 -6.62
C SER A 67 9.22 -0.55 -7.16
N ALA A 68 8.51 -1.26 -6.28
CA ALA A 68 7.48 -2.24 -6.64
C ALA A 68 6.10 -1.60 -6.92
N CYS A 69 5.97 -0.28 -6.82
CA CYS A 69 4.72 0.46 -7.01
C CYS A 69 4.84 1.44 -8.18
N GLU A 70 3.96 1.29 -9.19
CA GLU A 70 3.92 2.17 -10.37
C GLU A 70 2.56 2.86 -10.51
N CYS A 71 2.55 4.04 -11.13
CA CYS A 71 1.33 4.75 -11.45
C CYS A 71 0.82 4.36 -12.84
N VAL A 72 -0.10 3.40 -12.89
CA VAL A 72 -0.66 2.87 -14.15
C VAL A 72 -2.11 3.32 -14.29
N GLY A 73 -2.41 4.09 -15.34
CA GLY A 73 -3.76 4.57 -15.59
C GLY A 73 -4.33 5.40 -14.44
N SER A 74 -3.49 6.26 -13.85
CA SER A 74 -3.79 7.07 -12.65
C SER A 74 -4.11 6.26 -11.40
N ARG A 75 -3.62 5.01 -11.31
CA ARG A 75 -3.79 4.15 -10.13
C ARG A 75 -2.47 3.51 -9.71
N CYS A 76 -2.17 3.59 -8.42
CA CYS A 76 -1.04 2.90 -7.83
C CYS A 76 -1.22 1.38 -7.94
N THR A 77 -0.28 0.76 -8.62
CA THR A 77 -0.30 -0.66 -8.98
C THR A 77 0.95 -1.34 -8.45
N ASN A 78 0.77 -2.51 -7.81
CA ASN A 78 1.87 -3.35 -7.37
C ASN A 78 2.37 -4.20 -8.55
N MET A 79 3.64 -4.05 -8.90
CA MET A 79 4.27 -4.73 -10.03
C MET A 79 4.69 -6.17 -9.70
N ASN A 80 4.76 -6.53 -8.42
CA ASN A 80 5.14 -7.87 -7.96
C ASN A 80 3.97 -8.87 -7.97
N LEU A 81 2.74 -8.44 -8.28
CA LEU A 81 1.56 -9.32 -8.27
C LEU A 81 1.74 -10.59 -9.12
N GLY A 82 1.34 -11.73 -8.56
CA GLY A 82 1.50 -13.04 -9.21
C GLY A 82 2.94 -13.55 -9.15
N ASP A 83 3.60 -13.32 -8.01
CA ASP A 83 4.97 -13.77 -7.67
C ASP A 83 6.08 -13.22 -8.58
N LYS A 84 5.78 -12.14 -9.30
CA LYS A 84 6.74 -11.45 -10.17
C LYS A 84 7.90 -10.81 -9.40
N GLY A 85 7.72 -10.50 -8.12
CA GLY A 85 8.80 -10.02 -7.26
C GLY A 85 9.91 -11.05 -7.02
N CYS A 86 9.67 -12.33 -7.35
CA CYS A 86 10.66 -13.40 -7.29
C CYS A 86 11.15 -13.88 -8.66
N ALA A 87 10.58 -13.34 -9.76
CA ALA A 87 10.90 -13.80 -11.11
C ALA A 87 12.33 -13.43 -11.58
N ASP A 88 13.05 -12.60 -10.82
CA ASP A 88 14.45 -12.21 -11.08
C ASP A 88 15.47 -12.88 -10.12
N GLN A 89 15.05 -13.86 -9.31
CA GLN A 89 16.00 -14.75 -8.63
C GLN A 89 16.16 -16.01 -9.47
N GLY A 90 17.07 -15.91 -10.44
CA GLY A 90 17.23 -16.87 -11.54
C GLY A 90 17.02 -18.33 -11.17
N GLU A 91 16.39 -19.05 -12.09
CA GLU A 91 16.79 -20.40 -12.45
C GLU A 91 18.29 -20.55 -12.24
N SER A 92 18.68 -21.22 -11.16
CA SER A 92 19.97 -21.86 -11.08
C SER A 92 19.94 -22.90 -12.18
N ALA A 93 20.57 -22.57 -13.31
CA ALA A 93 20.90 -23.55 -14.32
C ALA A 93 21.77 -24.63 -13.67
N GLU A 94 21.17 -25.80 -13.42
CA GLU A 94 21.90 -27.07 -13.26
C GLU A 94 21.88 -27.83 -14.59
#